data_AF-A0A3M4AZY0-F1
#
_entry.id   AF-A0A3M4AZY0-F1
#
_cell.length_a   1.000
_cell.length_b   1.000
_cell.length_c   1.000
_cell.angle_alpha   90.00
_cell.angle_beta   90.00
_cell.angle_gamma   90.00
#
_symmetry.space_group_name_H-M   'P 1'
#
loop_
_entity.id
_entity.type
_entity.pdbx_description
1 polymer ?
#
loop_
_entity_poly.entity_id
_entity_poly.type
_entity_poly.pdbx_seq_one_letter_code
_entity_poly.pdbx_strand_id
1 'polypeptide(L)'
;MLSEHPQPAQGQRYYALVAACLGWSGLVIQLYLILIGRYADHASLLGGLVRFSSFFTVLTNTLVAVALSCALTTRQSAGHRFFRHPVVCGGIAVSIALVGIAYNILLRHLWHPEGWQWVADELLHDIMPLAFVLYWWLYVPKGTLRLSHVVLWAIYPIVYFAYVLLRGHMFGDYLYPFIDVGTLGFPAAFINALGVLLGFVLIALVLLAVDKRASRRTR
;
A
#
# COMPACT_ATOMS: atom_id res chain seq x y z
N MET A 1 27.72 8.48 -26.10
CA MET A 1 26.42 9.17 -26.01
C MET A 1 25.85 8.93 -24.62
N LEU A 2 26.04 9.88 -23.71
CA LEU A 2 25.39 9.85 -22.40
C LEU A 2 23.92 10.17 -22.63
N SER A 3 23.04 9.20 -22.39
CA SER A 3 21.60 9.40 -22.40
C SER A 3 21.25 10.33 -21.23
N GLU A 4 21.16 11.63 -21.50
CA GLU A 4 20.62 12.61 -20.56
C GLU A 4 19.13 12.32 -20.36
N HIS A 5 18.82 11.57 -19.30
CA HIS A 5 17.45 11.44 -18.87
C HIS A 5 17.04 12.76 -18.22
N PRO A 6 15.94 13.41 -18.68
CA PRO A 6 15.53 14.70 -18.18
C PRO A 6 15.29 14.64 -16.67
N GLN A 7 15.83 15.63 -15.95
CA GLN A 7 15.56 15.78 -14.52
C GLN A 7 14.05 15.91 -14.30
N PRO A 8 13.48 15.25 -13.28
CA PRO A 8 12.06 15.39 -12.98
C PRO A 8 11.73 16.86 -12.75
N ALA A 9 10.63 17.33 -13.36
CA ALA A 9 10.18 18.72 -13.23
C ALA A 9 10.10 19.11 -11.75
N GLN A 10 10.45 20.36 -11.41
CA GLN A 10 10.56 20.83 -10.04
C GLN A 10 9.31 20.51 -9.18
N GLY A 11 8.12 20.60 -9.78
CA GLY A 11 6.86 20.23 -9.13
C GLY A 11 6.75 18.74 -8.75
N GLN A 12 7.23 17.82 -9.61
CA GLN A 12 7.26 16.38 -9.30
C GLN A 12 8.17 16.09 -8.11
N ARG A 13 9.35 16.72 -8.06
CA ARG A 13 10.31 16.52 -6.96
C ARG A 13 9.74 17.00 -5.64
N TYR A 14 9.15 18.19 -5.62
CA TYR A 14 8.54 18.74 -4.41
C TYR A 14 7.39 17.86 -3.92
N TYR A 15 6.50 17.44 -4.83
CA TYR A 15 5.41 16.54 -4.51
C TYR A 15 5.91 15.23 -3.89
N ALA A 16 6.86 14.56 -4.57
CA ALA A 16 7.40 13.29 -4.11
C ALA A 16 8.13 13.43 -2.76
N LEU A 17 8.77 14.57 -2.49
CA LEU A 17 9.45 14.84 -1.23
C LEU A 17 8.46 14.92 -0.08
N VAL A 18 7.43 15.76 -0.24
CA VAL A 18 6.39 15.94 0.78
C VAL A 18 5.68 14.61 1.04
N ALA A 19 5.24 13.91 -0.02
CA ALA A 19 4.56 12.63 0.11
C ALA A 19 5.46 11.54 0.74
N ALA A 20 6.75 11.49 0.38
CA ALA A 20 7.69 10.54 1.01
C ALA A 20 7.88 10.84 2.50
N CYS A 21 8.03 12.11 2.87
CA CYS A 21 8.13 12.52 4.28
C CYS A 21 6.87 12.12 5.06
N LEU A 22 5.67 12.39 4.54
CA LEU A 22 4.41 11.99 5.17
C LEU A 22 4.32 10.48 5.36
N GLY A 23 4.69 9.70 4.33
CA GLY A 23 4.67 8.24 4.39
C GLY A 23 5.64 7.67 5.44
N TRP A 24 6.88 8.15 5.45
CA TRP A 24 7.86 7.73 6.45
C TRP A 24 7.46 8.17 7.87
N SER A 25 6.92 9.38 8.03
CA SER A 25 6.40 9.85 9.32
C SER A 25 5.26 8.98 9.83
N GLY A 26 4.26 8.65 8.99
CA GLY A 26 3.16 7.77 9.38
C GLY A 26 3.66 6.38 9.83
N LEU A 27 4.60 5.79 9.08
CA LEU A 27 5.20 4.49 9.41
C LEU A 27 5.99 4.54 10.72
N VAL A 28 6.78 5.60 10.95
CA VAL A 28 7.59 5.76 12.17
C VAL A 28 6.70 6.00 13.39
N ILE A 29 5.68 6.86 13.27
CA ILE A 29 4.73 7.11 14.36
C ILE A 29 4.02 5.81 14.73
N GLN A 30 3.49 5.08 13.73
CA GLN A 30 2.80 3.81 13.98
C GLN A 30 3.71 2.77 14.64
N LEU A 31 4.96 2.64 14.17
CA LEU A 31 5.93 1.72 14.75
C LEU A 31 6.24 2.10 16.20
N TYR A 32 6.51 3.38 16.46
CA TYR A 32 6.81 3.89 17.79
C TYR A 32 5.66 3.59 18.77
N LEU A 33 4.41 3.87 18.37
CA LEU A 33 3.23 3.64 19.19
C LEU A 33 3.03 2.14 19.51
N ILE A 34 3.30 1.25 18.56
CA ILE A 34 3.26 -0.19 18.82
C ILE A 34 4.35 -0.60 19.81
N LEU A 35 5.58 -0.13 19.64
CA LEU A 35 6.69 -0.52 20.50
C LEU A 35 6.53 0.01 21.92
N ILE A 36 6.10 1.26 22.10
CA ILE A 36 5.89 1.83 23.44
C ILE A 36 4.73 1.13 24.16
N GLY A 37 3.65 0.79 23.45
CA GLY A 37 2.55 0.01 24.01
C GLY A 37 3.00 -1.38 24.46
N ARG A 38 3.74 -2.10 23.60
CA ARG A 38 4.32 -3.41 23.96
C ARG A 38 5.29 -3.30 25.15
N TYR A 39 6.10 -2.25 25.20
CA TYR A 39 7.03 -2.02 26.30
C TYR A 39 6.28 -1.80 27.62
N ALA A 40 5.22 -0.97 27.61
CA ALA A 40 4.38 -0.71 28.78
C ALA A 40 3.65 -1.98 29.25
N ASP A 41 3.24 -2.85 28.33
CA ASP A 41 2.63 -4.16 28.63
C ASP A 41 3.64 -5.22 29.10
N HIS A 42 4.94 -4.88 29.24
CA HIS A 42 6.04 -5.84 29.44
C HIS A 42 6.07 -6.99 28.41
N ALA A 43 5.57 -6.73 27.20
CA ALA A 43 5.49 -7.68 26.11
C ALA A 43 6.72 -7.62 25.18
N SER A 44 6.88 -8.64 24.35
CA SER A 44 8.00 -8.73 23.40
C SER A 44 7.96 -7.60 22.35
N LEU A 45 9.04 -6.80 22.31
CA LEU A 45 9.25 -5.78 21.27
C LEU A 45 9.42 -6.41 19.89
N LEU A 46 10.08 -7.57 19.81
CA LEU A 46 10.19 -8.33 18.56
C LEU A 46 8.80 -8.78 18.07
N GLY A 47 7.93 -9.20 18.98
CA GLY A 47 6.52 -9.47 18.66
C GLY A 47 5.79 -8.24 18.11
N GLY A 48 6.09 -7.05 18.65
CA GLY A 48 5.62 -5.76 18.12
C GLY A 48 6.08 -5.50 16.68
N LEU A 49 7.36 -5.72 16.38
CA LEU A 49 7.92 -5.56 15.02
C LEU A 49 7.29 -6.54 14.03
N VAL A 50 7.12 -7.80 14.43
CA VAL A 50 6.45 -8.83 13.62
C VAL A 50 5.01 -8.40 13.35
N ARG A 51 4.26 -7.97 14.38
CA ARG A 51 2.87 -7.53 14.23
C ARG A 51 2.76 -6.31 13.31
N PHE A 52 3.60 -5.30 13.48
CA PHE A 52 3.66 -4.11 12.61
C PHE A 52 3.88 -4.52 11.15
N SER A 53 4.86 -5.37 10.91
CA SER A 53 5.21 -5.83 9.55
C SER A 53 4.20 -6.82 8.95
N SER A 54 3.26 -7.32 9.75
CA SER A 54 2.24 -8.26 9.28
C SER A 54 1.03 -7.55 8.66
N PHE A 55 0.88 -6.23 8.82
CA PHE A 55 -0.26 -5.49 8.25
C PHE A 55 -0.03 -5.14 6.77
N PHE A 56 -1.04 -5.38 5.93
CA PHE A 56 -1.04 -5.01 4.52
C PHE A 56 -0.82 -3.50 4.33
N THR A 57 -1.46 -2.70 5.19
CA THR A 57 -1.30 -1.23 5.24
C THR A 57 0.16 -0.84 5.38
N VAL A 58 0.91 -1.48 6.30
CA VAL A 58 2.31 -1.15 6.59
C VAL A 58 3.20 -1.55 5.41
N LEU A 59 3.03 -2.77 4.90
CA LEU A 59 3.80 -3.24 3.74
C LEU A 59 3.57 -2.35 2.52
N THR A 60 2.32 -2.01 2.23
CA THR A 60 1.96 -1.20 1.06
C THR A 60 2.41 0.25 1.21
N ASN A 61 2.24 0.87 2.39
CA ASN A 61 2.77 2.21 2.65
C ASN A 61 4.31 2.25 2.59
N THR A 62 4.99 1.18 2.98
CA THR A 62 6.45 1.07 2.82
C THR A 62 6.82 1.05 1.34
N LEU A 63 6.12 0.28 0.50
CA LEU A 63 6.33 0.29 -0.96
C LEU A 63 6.12 1.68 -1.56
N VAL A 64 5.07 2.38 -1.11
CA VAL A 64 4.78 3.77 -1.51
C VAL A 64 5.91 4.72 -1.11
N ALA A 65 6.32 4.71 0.17
CA ALA A 65 7.37 5.59 0.67
C ALA A 65 8.70 5.34 -0.04
N VAL A 66 9.04 4.08 -0.30
CA VAL A 66 10.23 3.70 -1.08
C VAL A 66 10.12 4.16 -2.53
N ALA A 67 8.97 3.96 -3.19
CA ALA A 67 8.78 4.39 -4.58
C ALA A 67 8.91 5.90 -4.76
N LEU A 68 8.31 6.69 -3.86
CA LEU A 68 8.44 8.15 -3.82
C LEU A 68 9.89 8.56 -3.51
N SER A 69 10.58 7.89 -2.58
CA SER A 69 11.99 8.14 -2.29
C SER A 69 12.88 7.87 -3.50
N CYS A 70 12.62 6.78 -4.23
CA CYS A 70 13.33 6.44 -5.45
C CYS A 70 13.07 7.46 -6.57
N ALA A 71 11.91 8.11 -6.60
CA ALA A 71 11.58 9.16 -7.56
C ALA A 71 12.37 10.47 -7.34
N LEU A 72 12.86 10.70 -6.12
CA LEU A 72 13.64 11.90 -5.77
C LEU A 72 15.11 11.86 -6.22
N THR A 73 15.61 10.66 -6.54
CA THR A 73 17.02 10.45 -6.86
C THR A 73 17.22 10.13 -8.34
N THR A 74 18.36 10.59 -8.86
CA THR A 74 18.83 10.29 -10.22
C THR A 74 19.62 8.97 -10.28
N ARG A 75 19.78 8.28 -9.14
CA ARG A 75 20.49 6.99 -9.08
C ARG A 75 19.86 5.96 -10.00
N GLN A 76 20.73 5.23 -10.71
CA GLN A 76 20.33 4.26 -11.73
C GLN A 76 20.51 2.81 -11.28
N SER A 77 20.53 2.52 -9.97
CA SER A 77 20.63 1.13 -9.52
C SER A 77 19.38 0.32 -9.90
N ALA A 78 19.50 -1.01 -9.96
CA ALA A 78 18.40 -1.89 -10.34
C ALA A 78 17.13 -1.66 -9.50
N GLY A 79 17.28 -1.46 -8.18
CA GLY A 79 16.16 -1.14 -7.29
C GLY A 79 15.46 0.18 -7.63
N HIS A 80 16.20 1.25 -7.91
CA HIS A 80 15.62 2.54 -8.29
C HIS A 80 14.84 2.44 -9.61
N ARG A 81 15.37 1.70 -10.60
CA ARG A 81 14.68 1.46 -11.86
C ARG A 81 13.40 0.64 -11.66
N PHE A 82 13.44 -0.37 -10.79
CA PHE A 82 12.27 -1.19 -10.44
C PHE A 82 11.14 -0.34 -9.85
N PHE A 83 11.42 0.43 -8.80
CA PHE A 83 10.40 1.25 -8.12
C PHE A 83 9.90 2.45 -8.94
N ARG A 84 10.63 2.85 -9.99
CA ARG A 84 10.20 3.89 -10.94
C ARG A 84 9.47 3.32 -12.16
N HIS A 85 9.46 1.99 -12.31
CA HIS A 85 8.88 1.36 -13.49
C HIS A 85 7.34 1.53 -13.48
N PRO A 86 6.71 1.98 -14.59
CA PRO A 86 5.27 2.27 -14.62
C PRO A 86 4.37 1.12 -14.18
N VAL A 87 4.74 -0.13 -14.54
CA VAL A 87 4.01 -1.33 -14.12
C VAL A 87 4.10 -1.57 -12.62
N VAL A 88 5.25 -1.27 -12.00
CA VAL A 88 5.44 -1.41 -10.54
C VAL A 88 4.65 -0.32 -9.82
N CYS A 89 4.78 0.94 -10.26
CA CYS A 89 3.98 2.04 -9.72
C CYS A 89 2.48 1.78 -9.86
N GLY A 90 2.03 1.19 -10.97
CA GLY A 90 0.63 0.80 -11.16
C GLY A 90 0.18 -0.23 -10.12
N GLY A 91 0.98 -1.28 -9.88
CA GLY A 91 0.67 -2.27 -8.84
C GLY A 91 0.60 -1.67 -7.44
N ILE A 92 1.57 -0.82 -7.08
CA ILE A 92 1.57 -0.10 -5.79
C ILE A 92 0.33 0.81 -5.69
N ALA A 93 -0.06 1.50 -6.77
CA ALA A 93 -1.23 2.37 -6.80
C ALA A 93 -2.55 1.60 -6.60
N VAL A 94 -2.69 0.43 -7.21
CA VAL A 94 -3.85 -0.45 -6.97
C VAL A 94 -3.88 -0.93 -5.52
N SER A 95 -2.75 -1.40 -5.00
CA SER A 95 -2.65 -1.91 -3.62
C SER A 95 -2.94 -0.83 -2.58
N ILE A 96 -2.40 0.38 -2.75
CA ILE A 96 -2.62 1.46 -1.78
C ILE A 96 -4.04 2.03 -1.89
N ALA A 97 -4.64 2.04 -3.08
CA ALA A 97 -6.06 2.35 -3.22
C ALA A 97 -6.94 1.31 -2.51
N LEU A 98 -6.59 0.01 -2.59
CA LEU A 98 -7.25 -1.03 -1.82
C LEU A 98 -7.15 -0.77 -0.32
N VAL A 99 -5.96 -0.41 0.20
CA VAL A 99 -5.77 -0.06 1.62
C VAL A 99 -6.78 1.01 2.06
N GLY A 100 -6.82 2.15 1.35
CA GLY A 100 -7.70 3.25 1.75
C GLY A 100 -9.19 2.89 1.62
N ILE A 101 -9.59 2.24 0.53
CA ILE A 101 -11.00 1.87 0.30
C ILE A 101 -11.45 0.80 1.30
N ALA A 102 -10.67 -0.28 1.46
CA ALA A 102 -11.02 -1.37 2.36
C ALA A 102 -11.04 -0.90 3.82
N TYR A 103 -10.09 -0.04 4.23
CA TYR A 103 -10.11 0.53 5.57
C TYR A 103 -11.40 1.34 5.81
N ASN A 104 -11.71 2.29 4.93
CA ASN A 104 -12.87 3.16 5.10
C ASN A 104 -14.21 2.40 5.09
N ILE A 105 -14.34 1.35 4.28
CA ILE A 105 -15.58 0.57 4.19
C ILE A 105 -15.68 -0.48 5.31
N LEU A 106 -14.59 -1.21 5.58
CA LEU A 106 -14.64 -2.41 6.40
C LEU A 106 -14.16 -2.19 7.85
N LEU A 107 -13.33 -1.19 8.11
CA LEU A 107 -12.58 -1.09 9.36
C LEU A 107 -12.73 0.24 10.11
N ARG A 108 -12.96 1.37 9.43
CA ARG A 108 -12.97 2.72 10.05
C ARG A 108 -14.04 2.91 11.14
N HIS A 109 -15.11 2.11 11.12
CA HIS A 109 -16.16 2.14 12.15
C HIS A 109 -15.84 1.26 13.38
N LEU A 110 -14.75 0.50 13.35
CA LEU A 110 -14.34 -0.41 14.43
C LEU A 110 -13.25 0.18 15.33
N TRP A 111 -12.55 1.22 14.85
CA TRP A 111 -11.38 1.78 15.51
C TRP A 111 -11.47 3.30 15.51
N HIS A 112 -11.46 3.89 16.70
CA HIS A 112 -11.55 5.34 16.90
C HIS A 112 -10.29 5.82 17.62
N PRO A 113 -9.17 5.94 16.91
CA PRO A 113 -7.92 6.36 17.51
C PRO A 113 -7.97 7.84 17.88
N GLU A 114 -7.22 8.21 18.92
CA GLU A 114 -7.04 9.59 19.37
C GLU A 114 -5.57 10.00 19.37
N GLY A 115 -5.31 11.31 19.39
CA GLY A 115 -3.96 11.86 19.47
C GLY A 115 -3.04 11.37 18.35
N TRP A 116 -1.86 10.87 18.69
CA TRP A 116 -0.87 10.39 17.72
C TRP A 116 -1.30 9.13 16.96
N GLN A 117 -2.17 8.30 17.54
CA GLN A 117 -2.72 7.14 16.82
C GLN A 117 -3.64 7.61 15.69
N TRP A 118 -4.40 8.68 15.91
CA TRP A 118 -5.25 9.27 14.87
C TRP A 118 -4.43 9.82 13.71
N VAL A 119 -3.34 10.52 14.03
CA VAL A 119 -2.40 11.03 13.00
C VAL A 119 -1.82 9.90 12.16
N ALA A 120 -1.35 8.81 12.79
CA ALA A 120 -0.83 7.67 12.07
C ALA A 120 -1.90 6.98 11.20
N ASP A 121 -3.11 6.85 11.74
CA ASP A 121 -4.23 6.23 11.04
C ASP A 121 -4.61 7.01 9.78
N GLU A 122 -4.84 8.32 9.91
CA GLU A 122 -5.21 9.21 8.80
C GLU A 122 -4.09 9.28 7.74
N LEU A 123 -2.82 9.33 8.17
CA LEU A 123 -1.69 9.30 7.25
C LEU A 123 -1.67 8.02 6.41
N LEU A 124 -1.78 6.86 7.06
CA LEU A 124 -1.58 5.57 6.42
C LEU A 124 -2.80 5.07 5.64
N HIS A 125 -4.01 5.48 6.01
CA HIS A 125 -5.25 5.00 5.40
C HIS A 125 -5.97 6.00 4.50
N ASP A 126 -5.64 7.30 4.56
CA ASP A 126 -6.32 8.31 3.74
C ASP A 126 -5.33 9.15 2.94
N ILE A 127 -4.39 9.81 3.62
CA ILE A 127 -3.46 10.75 2.97
C ILE A 127 -2.53 10.02 1.99
N MET A 128 -1.86 8.95 2.41
CA MET A 128 -0.92 8.23 1.56
C MET A 128 -1.59 7.50 0.38
N PRO A 129 -2.74 6.83 0.53
CA PRO A 129 -3.52 6.33 -0.60
C PRO A 129 -3.85 7.38 -1.65
N LEU A 130 -4.39 8.52 -1.23
CA LEU A 130 -4.72 9.62 -2.15
C LEU A 130 -3.46 10.20 -2.80
N ALA A 131 -2.42 10.43 -2.00
CA ALA A 131 -1.17 11.01 -2.49
C ALA A 131 -0.50 10.11 -3.53
N PHE A 132 -0.42 8.81 -3.30
CA PHE A 132 0.26 7.93 -4.26
C PHE A 132 -0.57 7.67 -5.52
N VAL A 133 -1.91 7.57 -5.41
CA VAL A 133 -2.78 7.48 -6.59
C VAL A 133 -2.67 8.75 -7.45
N LEU A 134 -2.61 9.93 -6.81
CA LEU A 134 -2.39 11.20 -7.51
C LEU A 134 -0.98 11.29 -8.11
N TYR A 135 0.04 10.85 -7.39
CA TYR A 135 1.41 10.74 -7.92
C TYR A 135 1.45 9.86 -9.17
N TRP A 136 0.84 8.68 -9.09
CA TRP A 136 0.73 7.76 -10.21
C TRP A 136 0.03 8.46 -11.37
N TRP A 137 -1.12 9.09 -11.14
CA TRP A 137 -1.91 9.75 -12.18
C TRP A 137 -1.11 10.84 -12.91
N LEU A 138 -0.48 11.75 -12.17
CA LEU A 138 0.18 12.94 -12.71
C LEU A 138 1.56 12.67 -13.31
N TYR A 139 2.38 11.82 -12.69
CA TYR A 139 3.82 11.77 -12.97
C TYR A 139 4.32 10.45 -13.56
N VAL A 140 3.53 9.38 -13.50
CA VAL A 140 3.93 8.09 -14.09
C VAL A 140 3.52 8.05 -15.57
N PRO A 141 4.41 7.65 -16.50
CA PRO A 141 4.07 7.50 -17.92
C PRO A 141 2.88 6.56 -18.16
N LYS A 142 1.95 6.99 -19.03
CA LYS A 142 0.70 6.29 -19.33
C LYS A 142 0.78 5.47 -20.62
N GLY A 143 -0.07 4.46 -20.76
CA GLY A 143 -0.20 3.62 -21.96
C GLY A 143 0.68 2.37 -21.96
N THR A 144 1.31 2.08 -20.81
CA THR A 144 2.19 0.91 -20.66
C THR A 144 1.45 -0.29 -20.08
N LEU A 145 0.27 -0.10 -19.49
CA LEU A 145 -0.41 -1.11 -18.71
C LEU A 145 -1.24 -2.06 -19.60
N ARG A 146 -1.23 -3.34 -19.25
CA ARG A 146 -1.88 -4.44 -19.96
C ARG A 146 -2.72 -5.25 -18.98
N LEU A 147 -3.68 -6.02 -19.50
CA LEU A 147 -4.54 -6.87 -18.67
C LEU A 147 -3.74 -7.94 -17.91
N SER A 148 -2.65 -8.44 -18.49
CA SER A 148 -1.72 -9.37 -17.82
C SER A 148 -1.11 -8.78 -16.54
N HIS A 149 -0.96 -7.46 -16.45
CA HIS A 149 -0.45 -6.82 -15.23
C HIS A 149 -1.46 -6.89 -14.08
N VAL A 150 -2.77 -6.96 -14.36
CA VAL A 150 -3.78 -7.14 -13.30
C VAL A 150 -3.57 -8.49 -12.61
N VAL A 151 -3.34 -9.55 -13.39
CA VAL A 151 -3.03 -10.89 -12.86
C VAL A 151 -1.72 -10.86 -12.08
N LEU A 152 -0.69 -10.22 -12.62
CA LEU A 152 0.60 -10.08 -11.94
C LEU A 152 0.47 -9.36 -10.59
N TRP A 153 -0.28 -8.25 -10.53
CA TRP A 153 -0.45 -7.50 -9.28
C TRP A 153 -1.29 -8.25 -8.26
N ALA A 154 -2.25 -9.07 -8.69
CA ALA A 154 -3.08 -9.88 -7.80
C ALA A 154 -2.26 -10.91 -7.01
N ILE A 155 -1.06 -11.29 -7.48
CA ILE A 155 -0.15 -12.17 -6.73
C ILE A 155 0.16 -11.58 -5.36
N TYR A 156 0.35 -10.26 -5.25
CA TYR A 156 0.70 -9.62 -3.99
C TYR A 156 -0.37 -9.79 -2.89
N PRO A 157 -1.63 -9.35 -3.07
CA PRO A 157 -2.67 -9.58 -2.07
C PRO A 157 -2.99 -11.06 -1.89
N ILE A 158 -2.89 -11.93 -2.91
CA ILE A 158 -3.12 -13.38 -2.75
C ILE A 158 -2.09 -14.00 -1.80
N VAL A 159 -0.80 -13.74 -2.02
CA VAL A 159 0.28 -14.23 -1.15
C VAL A 159 0.11 -13.67 0.26
N TYR A 160 -0.25 -12.38 0.37
CA TYR A 160 -0.52 -11.76 1.66
C TYR A 160 -1.69 -12.43 2.40
N PHE A 161 -2.81 -12.67 1.72
CA PHE A 161 -3.97 -13.34 2.31
C PHE A 161 -3.66 -14.76 2.77
N ALA A 162 -2.91 -15.52 1.97
CA ALA A 162 -2.44 -16.84 2.37
C ALA A 162 -1.58 -16.77 3.64
N TYR A 163 -0.67 -15.79 3.73
CA TYR A 163 0.14 -15.55 4.93
C TYR A 163 -0.71 -15.21 6.16
N VAL A 164 -1.64 -14.26 6.08
CA VAL A 164 -2.42 -13.86 7.27
C VAL A 164 -3.41 -14.93 7.73
N LEU A 165 -3.96 -15.73 6.81
CA LEU A 165 -4.80 -16.88 7.15
C LEU A 165 -3.97 -17.97 7.85
N LEU A 166 -2.78 -18.28 7.32
CA LEU A 166 -1.87 -19.23 7.96
C LEU A 166 -1.44 -18.74 9.36
N ARG A 167 -1.09 -17.46 9.49
CA ARG A 167 -0.75 -16.83 10.76
C ARG A 167 -1.90 -16.91 11.77
N GLY A 168 -3.12 -16.58 11.34
CA GLY A 168 -4.32 -16.69 12.18
C GLY A 168 -4.59 -18.13 12.61
N HIS A 169 -4.41 -19.10 11.71
CA HIS A 169 -4.58 -20.51 12.03
C HIS A 169 -3.51 -21.03 13.02
N MET A 170 -2.24 -20.63 12.85
CA MET A 170 -1.14 -21.10 13.70
C MET A 170 -1.11 -20.47 15.09
N PHE A 171 -1.44 -19.17 15.18
CA PHE A 171 -1.24 -18.38 16.41
C PHE A 171 -2.54 -17.86 17.03
N GLY A 172 -3.70 -18.08 16.38
CA GLY A 172 -4.98 -17.50 16.81
C GLY A 172 -5.06 -15.97 16.65
N ASP A 173 -4.06 -15.33 16.03
CA ASP A 173 -3.97 -13.88 15.88
C ASP A 173 -4.40 -13.45 14.47
N TYR A 174 -5.72 -13.26 14.29
CA TYR A 174 -6.31 -12.70 13.08
C TYR A 174 -6.21 -11.18 13.09
N LEU A 175 -5.46 -10.63 12.12
CA LEU A 175 -5.25 -9.19 12.01
C LEU A 175 -6.49 -8.41 11.58
N TYR A 176 -7.42 -9.09 10.90
CA TYR A 176 -8.63 -8.48 10.39
C TYR A 176 -9.84 -9.32 10.77
N PRO A 177 -10.90 -8.69 11.31
CA PRO A 177 -12.09 -9.41 11.76
C PRO A 177 -12.82 -10.08 10.59
N PHE A 178 -12.78 -9.49 9.39
CA PHE A 178 -13.47 -10.05 8.22
C PHE A 178 -12.84 -11.35 7.68
N ILE A 179 -11.65 -11.75 8.12
CA ILE A 179 -11.06 -13.07 7.81
C ILE A 179 -10.84 -13.93 9.06
N ASP A 180 -11.42 -13.54 10.19
CA ASP A 180 -11.28 -14.29 11.43
C ASP A 180 -12.08 -15.60 11.33
N VAL A 181 -11.37 -16.70 11.06
CA VAL A 181 -11.97 -18.04 10.95
C VAL A 181 -12.46 -18.54 12.32
N GLY A 182 -11.87 -18.09 13.42
CA GLY A 182 -12.30 -18.46 14.77
C GLY A 182 -13.70 -17.92 15.07
N THR A 183 -13.99 -16.70 14.62
CA THR A 183 -15.28 -16.04 14.82
C THR A 183 -16.29 -16.34 13.71
N LEU A 184 -15.86 -16.35 12.44
CA LEU A 184 -16.74 -16.44 11.27
C LEU A 184 -16.90 -17.87 10.72
N GLY A 185 -15.97 -18.76 11.04
CA GLY A 185 -15.81 -20.03 10.34
C GLY A 185 -15.16 -19.89 8.95
N PHE A 186 -14.67 -21.01 8.43
CA PHE A 186 -13.93 -21.04 7.15
C PHE A 186 -14.71 -20.49 5.95
N PRO A 187 -16.00 -20.85 5.74
CA PRO A 187 -16.73 -20.42 4.54
C PRO A 187 -16.86 -18.90 4.46
N ALA A 188 -17.29 -18.25 5.56
CA ALA A 188 -17.51 -16.81 5.59
C ALA A 188 -16.20 -16.02 5.46
N ALA A 189 -15.13 -16.44 6.16
CA ALA A 189 -13.81 -15.83 6.04
C ALA A 189 -13.27 -15.89 4.60
N PHE A 190 -13.47 -17.02 3.90
CA PHE A 190 -13.02 -17.19 2.52
C PHE A 190 -13.84 -16.34 1.54
N ILE A 191 -15.17 -16.26 1.73
CA ILE A 191 -16.04 -15.37 0.93
C ILE A 191 -15.61 -13.91 1.09
N ASN A 192 -15.34 -13.46 2.32
CA ASN A 192 -14.88 -12.10 2.58
C ASN A 192 -13.52 -11.84 1.92
N ALA A 193 -12.56 -12.76 2.04
CA ALA A 193 -11.26 -12.65 1.38
C ALA A 193 -11.40 -12.55 -0.16
N LEU A 194 -12.29 -13.35 -0.75
CA LEU A 194 -12.59 -13.28 -2.18
C LEU A 194 -13.24 -11.95 -2.57
N GLY A 195 -14.12 -11.40 -1.72
CA GLY A 195 -14.70 -10.07 -1.90
C GLY A 195 -13.65 -8.97 -1.94
N VAL A 196 -12.66 -9.02 -1.04
CA VAL A 196 -11.53 -8.06 -1.04
C VAL A 196 -10.66 -8.23 -2.30
N LEU A 197 -10.39 -9.46 -2.71
CA LEU A 197 -9.64 -9.74 -3.94
C LEU A 197 -10.40 -9.26 -5.19
N LEU A 198 -11.72 -9.42 -5.23
CA LEU A 198 -12.56 -8.88 -6.30
C LEU A 198 -12.50 -7.35 -6.32
N GLY A 199 -12.59 -6.70 -5.16
CA GLY A 199 -12.40 -5.25 -5.02
C GLY A 199 -11.05 -4.79 -5.57
N PHE A 200 -9.97 -5.51 -5.26
CA PHE A 200 -8.64 -5.26 -5.83
C PHE A 200 -8.64 -5.35 -7.36
N VAL A 201 -9.23 -6.41 -7.93
CA VAL A 201 -9.31 -6.58 -9.39
C VAL A 201 -10.10 -5.45 -10.03
N LEU A 202 -11.22 -5.02 -9.44
CA LEU A 202 -12.02 -3.90 -9.93
C LEU A 202 -11.21 -2.59 -9.94
N ILE A 203 -10.50 -2.29 -8.85
CA ILE A 203 -9.60 -1.13 -8.76
C ILE A 203 -8.51 -1.21 -9.85
N ALA A 204 -7.90 -2.38 -10.03
CA ALA A 204 -6.89 -2.61 -11.06
C ALA A 204 -7.41 -2.37 -12.49
N LEU A 205 -8.62 -2.84 -12.78
CA LEU A 205 -9.28 -2.63 -14.07
C LEU A 205 -9.60 -1.15 -14.31
N VAL A 206 -10.03 -0.41 -13.27
CA VAL A 206 -10.25 1.05 -13.35
C VAL A 206 -8.94 1.77 -13.66
N LEU A 207 -7.86 1.50 -12.91
CA LEU A 207 -6.54 2.09 -13.15
C LEU A 207 -6.00 1.76 -14.55
N LEU A 208 -6.19 0.53 -15.03
CA LEU A 208 -5.84 0.11 -16.39
C LEU A 208 -6.65 0.88 -17.45
N ALA A 209 -7.96 1.08 -17.24
CA ALA A 209 -8.80 1.84 -18.16
C ALA A 209 -8.38 3.32 -18.21
N VAL A 210 -8.07 3.89 -17.04
CA VAL A 210 -7.56 5.25 -16.88
C VAL A 210 -6.22 5.42 -17.62
N ASP A 211 -5.30 4.47 -17.49
CA ASP A 211 -4.01 4.45 -18.20
C ASP A 211 -4.18 4.46 -19.73
N LYS A 212 -5.04 3.57 -20.24
CA LYS A 212 -5.33 3.49 -21.68
C LYS A 212 -5.99 4.74 -22.23
N ARG A 213 -6.92 5.34 -21.47
CA ARG A 213 -7.61 6.58 -21.89
C ARG A 213 -6.65 7.77 -21.91
N ALA A 214 -5.79 7.91 -20.92
CA ALA A 214 -4.81 8.99 -20.85
C ALA A 214 -3.79 8.91 -22.02
N SER A 215 -3.33 7.71 -22.37
CA SER A 215 -2.40 7.52 -23.51
C SER A 215 -3.00 7.88 -24.87
N ARG A 216 -4.33 7.82 -25.04
CA ARG A 216 -4.99 8.19 -26.29
C ARG A 216 -5.13 9.69 -26.48
N ARG A 217 -5.00 10.49 -25.41
CA ARG A 217 -5.11 11.95 -25.47
C ARG A 217 -3.77 12.64 -25.75
N THR A 218 -2.67 11.93 -25.54
CA THR A 218 -1.29 12.42 -25.75
C THR A 218 -0.65 11.92 -27.05
N ARG A 219 -1.37 11.12 -27.83
CA ARG A 219 -1.06 10.80 -29.23
C ARG A 219 -1.93 11.65 -30.13
#